data_AF-A0A9F5IT90-F1
#
_entry.id   AF-A0A9F5IT90-F1
#
_cell.length_a   1.000
_cell.length_b   1.000
_cell.length_c   1.000
_cell.angle_alpha   90.00
_cell.angle_beta   90.00
_cell.angle_gamma   90.00
#
_symmetry.space_group_name_H-M   'P 1'
#
loop_
_entity.id
_entity.type
_entity.pdbx_description
1 polymer ?
#
loop_
_entity_poly.entity_id
_entity_poly.type
_entity_poly.pdbx_seq_one_letter_code
_entity_poly.pdbx_strand_id
1 'polypeptide(L)'
;MQGVNTLWGSFEIHNVRLAKIMLTQFAMEKLDEQLEKYDEWADKFEDLPLHFMTFYGQQNIKTVIDTMLHAVYMYDISHVVIDNLQFMMGQEQLSADRLAVQDYIVGTFRKFATDNNCHVTLVIHPRKEDEERELQTASIFGSAKASQEADNVLILQDRKLTTGPGRRYLQVSKNRFDGDVGIFPLEFSKRCLTFSNPVKGKTRVKKVKEDSDEPLQISAAGADEVPKKQRSQKQSNKSTKPDLKITPDEPNKT
;
A
#
# COMPACT_ATOMS: atom_id res chain seq x y z
N MET A 1 -8.11 15.42 -17.20
CA MET A 1 -8.90 14.63 -16.23
C MET A 1 -9.96 13.84 -16.97
N GLN A 2 -10.38 12.69 -16.45
CA GLN A 2 -11.32 11.78 -17.14
C GLN A 2 -12.80 12.17 -17.00
N GLY A 3 -13.13 13.22 -16.22
CA GLY A 3 -14.48 13.78 -16.15
C GLY A 3 -15.52 12.87 -15.46
N VAL A 4 -15.08 11.94 -14.62
CA VAL A 4 -15.96 10.96 -13.96
C VAL A 4 -16.54 11.57 -12.68
N ASN A 5 -17.88 11.67 -12.61
CA ASN A 5 -18.59 12.11 -11.41
C ASN A 5 -18.33 11.15 -10.26
N THR A 6 -17.59 11.65 -9.25
CA THR A 6 -17.04 10.84 -8.17
C THR A 6 -17.57 11.31 -6.82
N LEU A 7 -18.13 10.38 -6.05
CA LEU A 7 -18.61 10.62 -4.69
C LEU A 7 -17.62 10.08 -3.65
N TRP A 8 -17.20 10.93 -2.73
CA TRP A 8 -16.33 10.59 -1.61
C TRP A 8 -17.13 10.44 -0.30
N GLY A 9 -17.12 9.23 0.25
CA GLY A 9 -17.53 8.93 1.62
C GLY A 9 -16.31 8.82 2.52
N SER A 10 -15.88 9.93 3.11
CA SER A 10 -14.74 9.98 4.05
C SER A 10 -15.26 10.01 5.49
N PHE A 11 -15.20 8.87 6.17
CA PHE A 11 -15.70 8.68 7.52
C PHE A 11 -14.62 8.95 8.58
N GLU A 12 -13.34 8.81 8.21
CA GLU A 12 -12.21 9.04 9.13
C GLU A 12 -11.73 10.50 9.13
N ILE A 13 -11.78 11.18 7.98
CA ILE A 13 -11.21 12.52 7.77
C ILE A 13 -12.33 13.49 7.41
N HIS A 14 -12.38 14.65 8.09
CA HIS A 14 -13.29 15.72 7.73
C HIS A 14 -13.03 16.28 6.31
N ASN A 15 -14.11 16.60 5.59
CA ASN A 15 -14.06 17.10 4.21
C ASN A 15 -13.13 18.31 4.02
N VAL A 16 -13.08 19.25 4.97
CA VAL A 16 -12.18 20.41 4.89
C VAL A 16 -10.72 19.97 4.79
N ARG A 17 -10.31 19.00 5.61
CA ARG A 17 -8.94 18.47 5.60
C ARG A 17 -8.68 17.63 4.35
N LEU A 18 -9.66 16.82 3.94
CA LEU A 18 -9.57 16.01 2.73
C LEU A 18 -9.39 16.90 1.48
N ALA A 19 -10.26 17.89 1.31
CA ALA A 19 -10.22 18.84 0.21
C ALA A 19 -8.90 19.62 0.17
N LYS A 20 -8.37 20.07 1.33
CA LYS A 20 -7.05 20.71 1.39
C LYS A 20 -5.93 19.80 0.87
N ILE A 21 -5.94 18.52 1.24
CA ILE A 21 -4.95 17.55 0.75
C ILE A 21 -5.13 17.32 -0.74
N MET A 22 -6.35 17.10 -1.22
CA MET A 22 -6.65 16.89 -2.63
C MET A 22 -6.25 18.09 -3.49
N LEU A 23 -6.52 19.31 -3.02
CA LEU A 23 -6.12 20.55 -3.70
C LEU A 23 -4.59 20.66 -3.80
N THR A 24 -3.86 20.35 -2.72
CA THR A 24 -2.39 20.31 -2.72
C THR A 24 -1.86 19.28 -3.72
N GLN A 25 -2.49 18.10 -3.77
CA GLN A 25 -2.14 17.03 -4.71
C GLN A 25 -2.46 17.43 -6.16
N PHE A 26 -3.58 18.12 -6.40
CA PHE A 26 -4.01 18.60 -7.70
C PHE A 26 -3.08 19.70 -8.25
N ALA A 27 -2.69 20.66 -7.40
CA ALA A 27 -1.74 21.71 -7.74
C ALA A 27 -0.30 21.20 -7.91
N MET A 28 0.01 19.99 -7.41
CA MET A 28 1.36 19.39 -7.42
C MET A 28 2.44 20.23 -6.70
N GLU A 29 2.02 21.14 -5.81
CA GLU A 29 2.84 22.03 -5.00
C GLU A 29 2.13 22.41 -3.68
N LYS A 30 2.88 22.88 -2.67
CA LYS A 30 2.29 23.32 -1.41
C LYS A 30 1.76 24.74 -1.54
N LEU A 31 0.44 24.88 -1.53
CA LEU A 31 -0.20 26.20 -1.62
C LEU A 31 -0.06 27.04 -0.34
N ASP A 32 0.19 26.40 0.81
CA ASP A 32 0.48 27.11 2.08
C ASP A 32 1.71 28.04 1.96
N GLU A 33 2.63 27.76 1.03
CA GLU A 33 3.84 28.54 0.76
C GLU A 33 3.67 29.52 -0.43
N GLN A 34 2.55 29.44 -1.17
CA GLN A 34 2.29 30.21 -2.39
C GLN A 34 0.83 30.69 -2.46
N LEU A 35 0.43 31.49 -1.46
CA LEU A 35 -0.95 31.97 -1.31
C LEU A 35 -1.48 32.73 -2.54
N GLU A 36 -0.61 33.39 -3.31
CA GLU A 36 -0.97 34.12 -4.52
C GLU A 36 -1.59 33.23 -5.61
N LYS A 37 -1.27 31.94 -5.62
CA LYS A 37 -1.82 30.97 -6.57
C LYS A 37 -3.01 30.19 -6.02
N TYR A 38 -3.37 30.40 -4.76
CA TYR A 38 -4.37 29.58 -4.08
C TYR A 38 -5.72 29.69 -4.78
N ASP A 39 -6.19 30.91 -5.03
CA ASP A 39 -7.50 31.16 -5.65
C ASP A 39 -7.57 30.54 -7.05
N GLU A 40 -6.51 30.70 -7.86
CA GLU A 40 -6.44 30.10 -9.20
C GLU A 40 -6.58 28.56 -9.16
N TRP A 41 -5.90 27.90 -8.21
CA TRP A 41 -5.98 26.45 -8.08
C TRP A 41 -7.30 26.00 -7.44
N ALA A 42 -7.86 26.79 -6.53
CA ALA A 42 -9.15 26.52 -5.90
C ALA A 42 -10.28 26.56 -6.93
N ASP A 43 -10.33 27.57 -7.80
CA ASP A 43 -11.32 27.69 -8.88
C ASP A 43 -11.24 26.46 -9.82
N LYS A 44 -10.03 26.09 -10.24
CA LYS A 44 -9.81 24.89 -11.07
C LYS A 44 -10.18 23.59 -10.37
N PHE A 45 -10.08 23.54 -9.04
CA PHE A 45 -10.43 22.37 -8.24
C PHE A 45 -11.94 22.28 -8.02
N GLU A 46 -12.63 23.41 -7.93
CA GLU A 46 -14.10 23.49 -7.85
C GLU A 46 -14.77 22.95 -9.12
N ASP A 47 -14.16 23.17 -10.28
CA ASP A 47 -14.64 22.64 -11.58
C ASP A 47 -14.56 21.09 -11.68
N LEU A 48 -13.94 20.42 -10.72
CA LEU A 48 -13.85 18.97 -10.74
C LEU A 48 -15.19 18.33 -10.38
N PRO A 49 -15.58 17.22 -11.03
CA PRO A 49 -16.82 16.52 -10.74
C PRO A 49 -16.70 15.67 -9.46
N LEU A 50 -16.42 16.34 -8.34
CA LEU A 50 -16.20 15.76 -7.02
C LEU A 50 -17.35 16.14 -6.09
N HIS A 51 -17.98 15.11 -5.54
CA HIS A 51 -19.03 15.25 -4.54
C HIS A 51 -18.56 14.62 -3.23
N PHE A 52 -18.98 15.19 -2.10
CA PHE A 52 -18.59 14.69 -0.78
C PHE A 52 -19.83 14.38 0.05
N MET A 53 -19.87 13.19 0.63
CA MET A 53 -20.80 12.91 1.72
C MET A 53 -20.42 13.76 2.94
N THR A 54 -21.40 14.20 3.72
CA THR A 54 -21.18 14.97 4.96
C THR A 54 -21.06 14.08 6.19
N PHE A 55 -20.64 12.82 5.99
CA PHE A 55 -20.47 11.87 7.07
C PHE A 55 -19.12 12.02 7.74
N TYR A 56 -19.09 11.79 9.06
CA TYR A 56 -17.88 11.70 9.86
C TYR A 56 -18.13 10.77 11.04
N GLY A 57 -17.15 9.94 11.38
CA GLY A 57 -17.29 8.92 12.40
C GLY A 57 -18.19 7.76 11.97
N GLN A 58 -18.72 7.04 12.97
CA GLN A 58 -19.50 5.83 12.71
C GLN A 58 -20.83 6.13 12.04
N GLN A 59 -21.18 5.35 11.01
CA GLN A 59 -22.41 5.53 10.26
C GLN A 59 -23.10 4.19 9.98
N ASN A 60 -24.44 4.23 9.95
CA ASN A 60 -25.22 3.07 9.56
C ASN A 60 -25.11 2.84 8.05
N ILE A 61 -24.84 1.59 7.64
CA ILE A 61 -24.72 1.21 6.23
C ILE A 61 -25.96 1.57 5.40
N LYS A 62 -27.17 1.48 5.96
CA LYS A 62 -28.40 1.86 5.26
C LYS A 62 -28.37 3.34 4.86
N THR A 63 -28.02 4.22 5.80
CA THR A 63 -27.88 5.66 5.54
C THR A 63 -26.85 5.95 4.47
N VAL A 64 -25.72 5.23 4.50
CA VAL A 64 -24.66 5.35 3.48
C VAL A 64 -25.18 4.95 2.10
N ILE A 65 -25.85 3.81 1.98
CA ILE A 65 -26.40 3.32 0.71
C ILE A 65 -27.52 4.23 0.19
N ASP A 66 -28.44 4.68 1.05
CA ASP A 66 -29.51 5.61 0.67
C ASP A 66 -28.92 6.92 0.10
N THR A 67 -27.83 7.40 0.71
CA THR A 67 -27.09 8.59 0.23
C THR A 67 -26.40 8.33 -1.11
N MET A 68 -25.78 7.16 -1.28
CA MET A 68 -25.17 6.75 -2.54
C MET A 68 -26.21 6.68 -3.66
N LEU A 69 -27.36 6.07 -3.41
CA LEU A 69 -28.46 5.96 -4.38
C LEU A 69 -29.00 7.34 -4.77
N HIS A 70 -29.22 8.21 -3.79
CA HIS A 70 -29.63 9.59 -4.05
C HIS A 70 -28.59 10.34 -4.89
N ALA A 71 -27.30 10.18 -4.59
CA ALA A 71 -26.24 10.85 -5.33
C ALA A 71 -26.13 10.34 -6.78
N VAL A 72 -26.23 9.02 -7.00
CA VAL A 72 -26.32 8.45 -8.36
C VAL A 72 -27.50 9.03 -9.12
N TYR A 73 -28.68 9.09 -8.50
CA TYR A 73 -29.88 9.62 -9.14
C TYR A 73 -29.81 11.12 -9.47
N MET A 74 -29.24 11.94 -8.57
CA MET A 74 -29.26 13.40 -8.72
C MET A 74 -28.04 13.96 -9.48
N TYR A 75 -26.89 13.31 -9.37
CA TYR A 75 -25.60 13.84 -9.84
C TYR A 75 -24.89 12.91 -10.83
N ASP A 76 -25.58 11.85 -11.31
CA ASP A 76 -25.03 10.88 -12.26
C ASP A 76 -23.68 10.29 -11.81
N ILE A 77 -23.54 10.04 -10.50
CA ILE A 77 -22.31 9.47 -9.93
C ILE A 77 -22.03 8.13 -10.59
N SER A 78 -20.80 7.97 -11.08
CA SER A 78 -20.33 6.73 -11.71
C SER A 78 -19.22 6.04 -10.91
N HIS A 79 -18.59 6.77 -9.96
CA HIS A 79 -17.56 6.24 -9.08
C HIS A 79 -17.81 6.66 -7.63
N VAL A 80 -17.76 5.71 -6.70
CA VAL A 80 -17.87 5.97 -5.27
C VAL A 80 -16.61 5.50 -4.55
N VAL A 81 -16.04 6.34 -3.70
CA VAL A 81 -14.90 6.02 -2.83
C VAL A 81 -15.37 6.01 -1.39
N ILE A 82 -15.14 4.91 -0.68
CA ILE A 82 -15.52 4.71 0.73
C ILE A 82 -14.26 4.51 1.57
N ASP A 83 -13.98 5.47 2.46
CA ASP A 83 -12.82 5.49 3.37
C ASP A 83 -13.27 5.71 4.83
N ASN A 84 -13.35 4.67 5.67
CA ASN A 84 -13.14 3.25 5.37
C ASN A 84 -14.27 2.39 5.94
N LEU A 85 -14.24 1.11 5.57
CA LEU A 85 -15.23 0.11 5.96
C LEU A 85 -15.45 0.03 7.48
N GLN A 86 -14.40 0.24 8.28
CA GLN A 86 -14.43 0.05 9.74
C GLN A 86 -15.42 0.99 10.44
N PHE A 87 -15.66 2.18 9.89
CA PHE A 87 -16.65 3.12 10.44
C PHE A 87 -18.09 2.67 10.27
N MET A 88 -18.35 1.67 9.43
CA MET A 88 -19.69 1.12 9.20
C MET A 88 -19.96 -0.16 10.01
N MET A 89 -18.93 -0.70 10.67
CA MET A 89 -19.01 -1.98 11.39
C MET A 89 -19.47 -1.87 12.85
N GLY A 90 -19.54 -0.65 13.41
CA GLY A 90 -19.92 -0.41 14.81
C GLY A 90 -18.84 -0.84 15.83
N GLN A 91 -18.89 -0.29 17.05
CA GLN A 91 -17.89 -0.56 18.11
C GLN A 91 -18.28 -1.71 19.06
N GLU A 92 -19.56 -2.06 19.17
CA GLU A 92 -20.09 -2.88 20.29
C GLU A 92 -20.40 -4.34 19.97
N GLN A 93 -20.24 -4.79 18.72
CA GLN A 93 -20.63 -6.16 18.36
C GLN A 93 -19.58 -7.20 18.78
N LEU A 94 -20.04 -8.38 19.21
CA LEU A 94 -19.19 -9.54 19.48
C LEU A 94 -18.43 -9.95 18.21
N SER A 95 -17.27 -10.60 18.36
CA SER A 95 -16.35 -10.90 17.25
C SER A 95 -16.97 -11.70 16.10
N ALA A 96 -17.90 -12.62 16.39
CA ALA A 96 -18.62 -13.39 15.37
C ALA A 96 -19.59 -12.52 14.56
N ASP A 97 -20.32 -11.63 15.23
CA ASP A 97 -21.26 -10.71 14.58
C ASP A 97 -20.54 -9.70 13.68
N ARG A 98 -19.33 -9.27 14.07
CA ARG A 98 -18.52 -8.36 13.25
C ARG A 98 -18.16 -8.93 11.88
N LEU A 99 -17.87 -10.23 11.79
CA LEU A 99 -17.56 -10.87 10.50
C LEU A 99 -18.81 -10.91 9.62
N ALA A 100 -19.96 -11.31 10.20
CA ALA A 100 -21.22 -11.34 9.48
C ALA A 100 -21.66 -9.94 9.01
N VAL A 101 -21.47 -8.91 9.85
CA VAL A 101 -21.77 -7.52 9.49
C VAL A 101 -20.86 -7.01 8.39
N GLN A 102 -19.57 -7.34 8.43
CA GLN A 102 -18.68 -7.00 7.33
C GLN A 102 -19.13 -7.66 6.03
N ASP A 103 -19.46 -8.95 6.05
CA ASP A 103 -19.88 -9.70 4.86
C ASP A 103 -21.16 -9.11 4.27
N TYR A 104 -22.08 -8.70 5.14
CA TYR A 104 -23.30 -7.99 4.77
C TYR A 104 -22.98 -6.64 4.11
N ILE A 105 -22.10 -5.83 4.69
CA ILE A 105 -21.73 -4.52 4.13
C ILE A 105 -21.06 -4.69 2.76
N VAL A 106 -20.08 -5.58 2.64
CA VAL A 106 -19.39 -5.89 1.38
C VAL A 106 -20.39 -6.38 0.32
N GLY A 107 -21.29 -7.30 0.69
CA GLY A 107 -22.33 -7.79 -0.21
C GLY A 107 -23.27 -6.69 -0.68
N THR A 108 -23.60 -5.75 0.22
CA THR A 108 -24.44 -4.60 -0.10
C THR A 108 -23.76 -3.65 -1.09
N PHE A 109 -22.47 -3.37 -0.91
CA PHE A 109 -21.70 -2.58 -1.87
C PHE A 109 -21.54 -3.28 -3.22
N ARG A 110 -21.31 -4.60 -3.23
CA ARG A 110 -21.26 -5.38 -4.47
C ARG A 110 -22.57 -5.30 -5.25
N LYS A 111 -23.70 -5.46 -4.54
CA LYS A 111 -25.03 -5.33 -5.12
C LYS A 111 -25.25 -3.93 -5.67
N PHE A 112 -24.95 -2.89 -4.88
CA PHE A 112 -25.05 -1.49 -5.32
C PHE A 112 -24.25 -1.22 -6.60
N ALA A 113 -22.98 -1.65 -6.65
CA ALA A 113 -22.12 -1.48 -7.81
C ALA A 113 -22.71 -2.12 -9.08
N THR A 114 -23.26 -3.33 -8.93
CA THR A 114 -23.87 -4.10 -10.03
C THR A 114 -25.17 -3.46 -10.50
N ASP A 115 -26.07 -3.12 -9.58
CA ASP A 115 -27.42 -2.62 -9.89
C ASP A 115 -27.37 -1.22 -10.50
N ASN A 116 -26.39 -0.39 -10.13
CA ASN A 116 -26.28 1.01 -10.56
C ASN A 116 -25.15 1.25 -11.57
N ASN A 117 -24.48 0.19 -12.04
CA ASN A 117 -23.34 0.28 -12.96
C ASN A 117 -22.26 1.28 -12.48
N CYS A 118 -22.00 1.29 -11.17
CA CYS A 118 -21.07 2.19 -10.52
C CYS A 118 -19.78 1.45 -10.14
N HIS A 119 -18.63 2.09 -10.33
CA HIS A 119 -17.39 1.61 -9.73
C HIS A 119 -17.37 1.97 -8.24
N VAL A 120 -17.05 1.01 -7.36
CA VAL A 120 -16.93 1.26 -5.92
C VAL A 120 -15.51 0.91 -5.47
N THR A 121 -14.81 1.90 -4.92
CA THR A 121 -13.51 1.72 -4.28
C THR A 121 -13.70 1.72 -2.77
N LEU A 122 -13.35 0.61 -2.13
CA LEU A 122 -13.51 0.42 -0.69
C LEU A 122 -12.14 0.31 -0.01
N VAL A 123 -11.88 1.18 0.95
CA VAL A 123 -10.68 1.10 1.80
C VAL A 123 -10.97 0.19 2.99
N ILE A 124 -10.08 -0.77 3.23
CA ILE A 124 -10.18 -1.71 4.34
C ILE A 124 -8.82 -1.77 5.03
N HIS A 125 -8.79 -1.49 6.32
CA HIS A 125 -7.59 -1.74 7.13
C HIS A 125 -7.28 -3.24 7.23
N PRO A 126 -6.00 -3.64 7.17
CA PRO A 126 -5.61 -5.02 7.40
C PRO A 126 -5.84 -5.43 8.86
N ARG A 127 -5.81 -6.75 9.13
CA ARG A 127 -5.67 -7.29 10.48
C ARG A 127 -4.33 -6.84 11.06
N LYS A 128 -4.22 -6.88 12.39
CA LYS A 128 -2.92 -6.74 13.05
C LYS A 128 -2.07 -7.95 12.66
N GLU A 129 -1.07 -7.71 11.82
CA GLU A 129 -0.05 -8.67 11.41
C GLU A 129 1.30 -8.25 11.98
N ASP A 130 2.26 -9.17 12.00
CA ASP A 130 3.65 -8.84 12.32
C ASP A 130 4.19 -7.80 11.34
N GLU A 131 4.77 -6.70 11.84
CA GLU A 131 5.27 -5.60 10.99
C GLU A 131 6.37 -6.01 10.00
N GLU A 132 7.01 -7.16 10.23
CA GLU A 132 8.04 -7.71 9.35
C GLU A 132 7.47 -8.53 8.18
N ARG A 133 6.21 -8.95 8.25
CA ARG A 133 5.57 -9.75 7.21
C ARG A 133 4.86 -8.86 6.19
N GLU A 134 5.04 -9.21 4.92
CA GLU A 134 4.29 -8.56 3.84
C GLU A 134 2.81 -8.94 3.94
N LEU A 135 1.93 -7.97 3.71
CA LEU A 135 0.48 -8.20 3.73
C LEU A 135 0.09 -9.14 2.59
N GLN A 136 -0.85 -10.04 2.84
CA GLN A 136 -1.43 -10.90 1.82
C GLN A 136 -2.93 -10.64 1.72
N THR A 137 -3.59 -11.22 0.71
CA THR A 137 -5.05 -11.16 0.60
C THR A 137 -5.75 -11.70 1.86
N ALA A 138 -5.12 -12.66 2.57
CA ALA A 138 -5.60 -13.17 3.85
C ALA A 138 -5.44 -12.18 5.03
N SER A 139 -4.59 -11.16 4.88
CA SER A 139 -4.37 -10.12 5.89
C SER A 139 -5.47 -9.06 5.90
N ILE A 140 -6.41 -9.10 4.96
CA ILE A 140 -7.59 -8.20 4.97
C ILE A 140 -8.40 -8.47 6.24
N PHE A 141 -8.78 -7.40 6.95
CA PHE A 141 -9.58 -7.56 8.16
C PHE A 141 -10.92 -8.22 7.87
N GLY A 142 -11.29 -9.14 8.75
CA GLY A 142 -12.50 -9.95 8.71
C GLY A 142 -12.54 -11.02 7.59
N SER A 143 -13.70 -11.40 7.10
CA SER A 143 -13.83 -12.67 6.37
C SER A 143 -13.22 -12.61 4.95
N ALA A 144 -13.09 -13.76 4.28
CA ALA A 144 -12.64 -13.83 2.89
C ALA A 144 -13.64 -13.22 1.88
N LYS A 145 -14.87 -12.87 2.32
CA LYS A 145 -15.92 -12.28 1.48
C LYS A 145 -15.44 -11.03 0.74
N ALA A 146 -14.71 -10.14 1.42
CA ALA A 146 -14.19 -8.90 0.82
C ALA A 146 -13.33 -9.16 -0.42
N SER A 147 -12.35 -10.06 -0.30
CA SER A 147 -11.46 -10.40 -1.41
C SER A 147 -12.13 -11.27 -2.47
N GLN A 148 -13.14 -12.07 -2.12
CA GLN A 148 -13.90 -12.87 -3.07
C GLN A 148 -14.83 -12.03 -3.95
N GLU A 149 -15.60 -11.11 -3.34
CA GLU A 149 -16.57 -10.25 -4.02
C GLU A 149 -15.92 -9.10 -4.81
N ALA A 150 -14.74 -8.64 -4.40
CA ALA A 150 -14.02 -7.59 -5.11
C ALA A 150 -13.52 -8.08 -6.48
N ASP A 151 -13.65 -7.26 -7.52
CA ASP A 151 -13.08 -7.58 -8.83
C ASP A 151 -11.56 -7.33 -8.85
N ASN A 152 -11.10 -6.33 -8.12
CA ASN A 152 -9.68 -5.99 -7.97
C ASN A 152 -9.31 -5.89 -6.49
N VAL A 153 -8.12 -6.36 -6.13
CA VAL A 153 -7.58 -6.22 -4.76
C VAL A 153 -6.19 -5.61 -4.85
N LEU A 154 -6.07 -4.37 -4.38
CA LEU A 154 -4.84 -3.59 -4.32
C LEU A 154 -4.35 -3.54 -2.87
N ILE A 155 -3.06 -3.82 -2.65
CA ILE A 155 -2.44 -3.78 -1.33
C ILE A 155 -1.30 -2.76 -1.36
N LEU A 156 -1.38 -1.75 -0.51
CA LEU A 156 -0.27 -0.82 -0.28
C LEU A 156 0.69 -1.44 0.72
N GLN A 157 1.88 -1.80 0.27
CA GLN A 157 2.92 -2.44 1.07
C GLN A 157 3.94 -1.42 1.52
N ASP A 158 4.41 -1.53 2.77
CA ASP A 158 5.54 -0.77 3.30
C ASP A 158 6.61 -1.74 3.80
N ARG A 159 7.58 -2.06 2.94
CA ARG A 159 8.66 -2.96 3.30
C ARG A 159 9.78 -2.19 3.99
N LYS A 160 9.85 -2.31 5.31
CA LYS A 160 11.00 -1.81 6.10
C LYS A 160 12.24 -2.61 5.70
N LEU A 161 13.27 -1.92 5.20
CA LEU A 161 14.58 -2.53 4.93
C LEU A 161 15.45 -2.34 6.18
N THR A 162 16.21 -3.37 6.56
CA THR A 162 17.16 -3.30 7.69
C THR A 162 18.26 -2.26 7.45
N THR A 163 18.56 -1.96 6.19
CA THR A 163 19.57 -0.97 5.78
C THR A 163 19.00 -0.01 4.74
N GLY A 164 18.21 0.97 5.17
CA GLY A 164 17.78 2.10 4.32
C GLY A 164 16.32 2.51 4.49
N PRO A 165 15.88 3.58 3.81
CA PRO A 165 14.46 3.96 3.79
C PRO A 165 13.64 2.81 3.17
N GLY A 166 12.57 2.42 3.85
CA GLY A 166 11.67 1.35 3.41
C GLY A 166 11.17 1.57 1.98
N ARG A 167 10.86 0.47 1.27
CA ARG A 167 10.31 0.53 -0.09
C ARG A 167 8.80 0.36 -0.01
N ARG A 168 8.08 1.42 -0.40
CA ARG A 168 6.63 1.37 -0.58
C ARG A 168 6.29 0.95 -2.00
N TYR A 169 5.26 0.13 -2.15
CA TYR A 169 4.79 -0.30 -3.45
C TYR A 169 3.31 -0.67 -3.40
N LEU A 170 2.61 -0.50 -4.52
CA LEU A 170 1.25 -0.97 -4.71
C LEU A 170 1.28 -2.34 -5.37
N GLN A 171 0.71 -3.34 -4.72
CA GLN A 171 0.59 -4.69 -5.24
C GLN A 171 -0.83 -4.94 -5.74
N VAL A 172 -0.98 -5.34 -7.00
CA VAL A 172 -2.22 -5.92 -7.52
C VAL A 172 -2.21 -7.39 -7.17
N SER A 173 -3.00 -7.77 -6.16
CA SER A 173 -3.09 -9.16 -5.69
C SER A 173 -4.24 -9.94 -6.35
N LYS A 174 -5.21 -9.22 -6.93
CA LYS A 174 -6.32 -9.80 -7.70
C LYS A 174 -6.72 -8.83 -8.81
N ASN A 175 -6.95 -9.39 -9.99
CA ASN A 175 -7.57 -8.74 -11.14
C ASN A 175 -8.49 -9.77 -11.80
N ARG A 176 -9.81 -9.58 -11.70
CA ARG A 176 -10.79 -10.59 -12.15
C ARG A 176 -10.92 -10.68 -13.67
N PHE A 177 -10.74 -9.58 -14.39
CA PHE A 177 -11.06 -9.50 -15.82
C PHE A 177 -9.92 -10.00 -16.70
N ASP A 178 -8.68 -9.60 -16.40
CA ASP A 178 -7.50 -9.93 -17.22
C ASP A 178 -6.56 -10.92 -16.54
N GLY A 179 -6.73 -11.15 -15.23
CA GLY A 179 -5.90 -12.07 -14.44
C GLY A 179 -4.51 -11.54 -14.10
N ASP A 180 -4.01 -10.53 -14.82
CA ASP A 180 -2.69 -9.95 -14.61
C ASP A 180 -2.54 -9.32 -13.22
N VAL A 181 -1.50 -9.74 -12.52
CA VAL A 181 -1.07 -9.27 -11.20
C VAL A 181 0.33 -8.66 -11.28
N GLY A 182 0.67 -7.79 -10.34
CA GLY A 182 1.95 -7.09 -10.40
C GLY A 182 2.22 -6.16 -9.25
N ILE A 183 3.40 -5.54 -9.29
CA ILE A 183 3.89 -4.61 -8.27
C ILE A 183 4.31 -3.31 -8.94
N PHE A 184 3.83 -2.19 -8.39
CA PHE A 184 4.18 -0.84 -8.80
C PHE A 184 4.96 -0.18 -7.67
N PRO A 185 6.28 0.06 -7.83
CA PRO A 185 7.05 0.77 -6.82
C PRO A 185 6.53 2.21 -6.68
N LEU A 186 6.48 2.71 -5.45
CA LEU A 186 5.99 4.05 -5.13
C LEU A 186 7.05 4.87 -4.42
N GLU A 187 7.21 6.12 -4.84
CA GLU A 187 8.00 7.14 -4.19
C GLU A 187 7.09 8.25 -3.68
N PHE A 188 7.25 8.65 -2.42
CA PHE A 188 6.43 9.69 -1.81
C PHE A 188 7.06 11.07 -1.99
N SER A 189 6.35 11.99 -2.64
CA SER A 189 6.75 13.38 -2.73
C SER A 189 6.19 14.18 -1.56
N LYS A 190 7.07 14.60 -0.65
CA LYS A 190 6.69 15.52 0.45
C LYS A 190 6.23 16.89 -0.04
N ARG A 191 6.51 17.25 -1.29
CA ARG A 191 6.14 18.54 -1.89
C ARG A 191 4.66 18.61 -2.21
N CYS A 192 4.09 17.55 -2.80
CA CYS A 192 2.70 17.53 -3.24
C CYS A 192 1.84 16.50 -2.51
N LEU A 193 2.44 15.76 -1.56
CA LEU A 193 1.76 14.72 -0.79
C LEU A 193 1.19 13.60 -1.66
N THR A 194 1.83 13.31 -2.79
CA THR A 194 1.44 12.23 -3.71
C THR A 194 2.46 11.11 -3.72
N PHE A 195 1.99 9.91 -4.06
CA PHE A 195 2.85 8.82 -4.48
C PHE A 195 2.94 8.80 -6.01
N SER A 196 4.13 8.54 -6.54
CA SER A 196 4.36 8.37 -7.98
C SER A 196 5.33 7.23 -8.24
N ASN A 197 5.38 6.76 -9.49
CA ASN A 197 6.44 5.85 -9.90
C ASN A 197 7.80 6.53 -9.70
N PRO A 198 8.81 5.82 -9.15
CA PRO A 198 10.16 6.32 -9.06
C PRO A 198 10.63 6.76 -10.44
N VAL A 199 11.14 7.98 -10.54
CA VAL A 199 11.73 8.46 -11.79
C VAL A 199 12.93 7.55 -12.07
N LYS A 200 12.91 6.83 -13.20
CA LYS A 200 14.07 6.04 -13.63
C LYS A 200 15.25 6.98 -13.87
N GLY A 201 16.06 7.20 -12.85
CA GLY A 201 17.28 7.96 -12.95
C GLY A 201 18.23 7.24 -13.89
N LYS A 202 18.63 7.91 -14.98
CA LYS A 202 19.74 7.51 -15.85
C LYS A 202 20.86 6.99 -14.96
N THR A 203 21.29 5.77 -15.21
CA THR A 203 22.48 5.17 -14.59
C THR A 203 23.59 6.21 -14.62
N ARG A 204 23.92 6.78 -13.47
CA ARG A 204 25.13 7.59 -13.32
C ARG A 204 26.27 6.59 -13.47
N VAL A 205 26.69 6.35 -14.70
CA VAL A 205 27.92 5.63 -15.00
C VAL A 205 29.00 6.37 -14.21
N LYS A 206 29.51 5.74 -13.15
CA LYS A 206 30.72 6.20 -12.50
C LYS A 206 31.78 6.22 -13.59
N LYS A 207 32.16 7.42 -14.04
CA LYS A 207 33.38 7.61 -14.84
C LYS A 207 34.51 7.00 -14.01
N VAL A 208 35.02 5.87 -14.45
CA VAL A 208 36.31 5.35 -13.99
C VAL A 208 37.31 6.46 -14.31
N LYS A 209 38.02 6.95 -13.29
CA LYS A 209 39.15 7.83 -13.50
C LYS A 209 40.20 7.01 -14.26
N GLU A 210 40.45 7.37 -15.50
CA GLU A 210 41.69 7.01 -16.19
C GLU A 210 42.83 7.71 -15.46
N ASP A 211 43.76 6.91 -14.95
CA ASP A 211 45.06 7.39 -14.47
C ASP A 211 45.83 7.95 -15.67
N SER A 212 46.14 9.25 -15.60
CA SER A 212 47.14 9.88 -16.46
C SER A 212 48.45 9.96 -15.67
N ASP A 213 49.37 9.06 -16.01
CA ASP A 213 50.80 9.14 -15.68
C ASP A 213 51.41 10.44 -16.21
N GLU A 214 52.18 11.15 -15.39
CA GLU A 214 53.46 11.76 -15.79
C GLU A 214 54.39 11.96 -14.57
N PRO A 215 55.73 11.96 -14.77
CA PRO A 215 56.66 11.36 -13.83
C PRO A 215 57.55 12.36 -13.08
N LEU A 216 57.96 12.03 -11.85
CA LEU A 216 59.06 12.71 -11.17
C LEU A 216 60.06 11.71 -10.55
N GLN A 217 61.19 11.62 -11.25
CA GLN A 217 62.58 11.54 -10.80
C GLN A 217 63.03 10.56 -9.71
N ILE A 218 63.99 9.74 -10.16
CA ILE A 218 64.87 8.82 -9.47
C ILE A 218 65.75 9.54 -8.42
N SER A 219 65.82 9.00 -7.21
CA SER A 219 67.08 8.90 -6.45
C SER A 219 67.01 7.72 -5.48
N ALA A 220 68.19 7.16 -5.21
CA ALA A 220 68.43 5.74 -4.97
C ALA A 220 68.55 5.34 -3.48
N ALA A 221 68.77 4.03 -3.30
CA ALA A 221 69.23 3.27 -2.13
C ALA A 221 68.11 2.47 -1.42
N GLY A 222 68.22 1.17 -1.19
CA GLY A 222 69.25 0.19 -1.51
C GLY A 222 68.88 -1.17 -0.91
N ALA A 223 69.51 -2.22 -1.45
CA ALA A 223 69.76 -3.54 -0.89
C ALA A 223 68.56 -4.45 -0.48
N ASP A 224 68.51 -5.60 -1.18
CA ASP A 224 68.46 -6.98 -0.66
C ASP A 224 67.40 -7.33 0.40
N GLU A 225 66.62 -8.41 0.34
CA GLU A 225 66.86 -9.75 -0.17
C GLU A 225 65.51 -10.52 -0.14
N VAL A 226 65.33 -11.46 -1.07
CA VAL A 226 64.21 -12.43 -1.13
C VAL A 226 64.64 -13.70 -0.32
N PRO A 227 63.95 -14.86 -0.34
CA PRO A 227 62.54 -15.25 -0.19
C PRO A 227 62.35 -16.30 0.95
N LYS A 228 61.10 -16.67 1.29
CA LYS A 228 60.59 -18.05 1.06
C LYS A 228 59.20 -18.31 1.65
N LYS A 229 58.42 -18.96 0.78
CA LYS A 229 57.24 -19.79 1.01
C LYS A 229 57.29 -20.60 2.30
N GLN A 230 56.13 -20.77 2.95
CA GLN A 230 55.63 -22.12 3.25
C GLN A 230 54.11 -22.16 3.43
N ARG A 231 53.57 -23.30 3.03
CA ARG A 231 52.18 -23.67 2.81
C ARG A 231 51.79 -24.67 3.91
N SER A 232 50.47 -24.87 4.08
CA SER A 232 49.79 -26.01 4.76
C SER A 232 49.65 -25.86 6.29
N GLN A 233 48.61 -26.34 7.01
CA GLN A 233 47.61 -27.42 6.88
C GLN A 233 46.32 -27.00 7.64
N LYS A 234 45.07 -27.33 7.26
CA LYS A 234 44.31 -28.60 7.35
C LYS A 234 44.10 -29.17 8.78
N GLN A 235 42.84 -29.21 9.24
CA GLN A 235 42.19 -30.17 10.20
C GLN A 235 40.69 -29.77 10.24
N SER A 236 39.64 -30.53 9.90
CA SER A 236 39.14 -31.91 10.14
C SER A 236 38.75 -32.22 11.60
N ASN A 237 37.44 -32.31 11.91
CA ASN A 237 36.71 -33.58 12.10
C ASN A 237 35.31 -33.47 12.80
N LYS A 238 34.37 -34.32 12.30
CA LYS A 238 33.35 -35.20 12.95
C LYS A 238 32.40 -34.63 14.03
N SER A 239 31.06 -34.65 13.89
CA SER A 239 30.03 -35.73 13.78
C SER A 239 29.59 -36.37 15.11
N THR A 240 28.30 -36.25 15.48
CA THR A 240 27.51 -37.26 16.24
C THR A 240 25.99 -36.95 16.23
N LYS A 241 25.17 -37.94 15.87
CA LYS A 241 23.76 -38.16 16.29
C LYS A 241 23.75 -39.09 17.51
N PRO A 242 22.66 -39.17 18.31
CA PRO A 242 21.63 -40.25 18.20
C PRO A 242 20.23 -39.78 18.71
N ASP A 243 19.13 -40.52 18.87
CA ASP A 243 18.44 -41.66 18.22
C ASP A 243 16.96 -41.62 18.69
N LEU A 244 16.07 -42.24 17.92
CA LEU A 244 14.64 -42.48 18.23
C LEU A 244 14.43 -43.59 19.27
N LYS A 245 13.35 -43.51 20.07
CA LYS A 245 12.68 -44.67 20.70
C LYS A 245 11.16 -44.58 20.54
N ILE A 246 10.58 -45.70 20.11
CA ILE A 246 9.15 -46.02 19.95
C ILE A 246 8.78 -47.08 20.99
N THR A 247 7.47 -47.15 21.33
CA THR A 247 6.60 -48.32 21.73
C THR A 247 5.81 -48.10 23.04
N PRO A 248 4.70 -48.84 23.31
CA PRO A 248 3.44 -48.95 22.55
C PRO A 248 2.16 -48.86 23.44
N ASP A 249 0.99 -49.11 22.82
CA ASP A 249 -0.44 -49.13 23.22
C ASP A 249 -0.88 -49.56 24.64
N GLU A 250 -2.00 -48.98 25.14
CA GLU A 250 -3.32 -49.67 25.26
C GLU A 250 -4.49 -48.76 25.76
N PRO A 251 -5.78 -49.12 25.50
CA PRO A 251 -6.97 -48.30 25.75
C PRO A 251 -7.89 -48.82 26.89
N ASN A 252 -8.74 -47.95 27.45
CA ASN A 252 -10.05 -48.29 28.06
C ASN A 252 -10.86 -47.00 28.25
N LYS A 253 -12.03 -46.82 27.62
CA LYS A 253 -13.41 -47.27 27.97
C LYS A 253 -14.04 -46.55 29.17
N THR A 254 -15.29 -46.15 28.90
CA THR A 254 -16.37 -45.56 29.73
C THR A 254 -16.21 -44.13 30.20
#